data_AF-A0A3N5HAK3-F1
#
_entry.id   AF-A0A3N5HAK3-F1
#
_cell.length_a   1.000
_cell.length_b   1.000
_cell.length_c   1.000
_cell.angle_alpha   90.00
_cell.angle_beta   90.00
_cell.angle_gamma   90.00
#
_symmetry.space_group_name_H-M   'P 1'
#
loop_
_entity.id
_entity.type
_entity.pdbx_description
1 polymer ?
#
loop_
_entity_poly.entity_id
_entity_poly.type
_entity_poly.pdbx_seq_one_letter_code
_entity_poly.pdbx_strand_id
1 'polypeptide(L)'
;MNAERDSWLLSADFEVPLTRSLEEAVRRGVPLYFVLEFELIRPRWWWFDAQVAERSIVYRLGYHALTRQFRLSFDGLTQNFESLDEATRTMASVRTWRVVDVARVSAGTEYEAQVRLRLDTSQLPKPFQINAITNRDWNPQSEWKRFTFTPQIPRNGR
;
A
#
# COMPACT_ATOMS: atom_id res chain seq x y z
N MET A 1 7.36 -11.34 6.58
CA MET A 1 8.52 -10.81 5.85
C MET A 1 9.56 -11.91 5.70
N ASN A 2 10.25 -11.95 4.57
CA ASN A 2 11.38 -12.86 4.31
C ASN A 2 12.56 -12.07 3.76
N ALA A 3 13.78 -12.57 3.96
CA ALA A 3 14.99 -11.96 3.40
C ALA A 3 15.26 -12.48 1.98
N GLU A 4 15.69 -11.61 1.09
CA GLU A 4 16.22 -11.96 -0.23
C GLU A 4 17.38 -11.02 -0.60
N ARG A 5 18.56 -11.60 -0.86
CA ARG A 5 19.83 -10.87 -1.09
C ARG A 5 20.07 -9.84 0.01
N ASP A 6 19.82 -8.57 -0.29
CA ASP A 6 20.10 -7.40 0.56
C ASP A 6 18.83 -6.69 1.02
N SER A 7 17.64 -7.30 0.87
CA SER A 7 16.37 -6.69 1.26
C SER A 7 15.42 -7.64 1.97
N TRP A 8 14.58 -7.07 2.83
CA TRP A 8 13.42 -7.72 3.40
C TRP A 8 12.19 -7.44 2.55
N LEU A 9 11.44 -8.51 2.29
CA LEU A 9 10.28 -8.54 1.43
C LEU A 9 9.00 -8.68 2.25
N LEU A 10 7.99 -7.88 1.88
CA LEU A 10 6.65 -7.94 2.44
C LEU A 10 5.69 -8.52 1.40
N SER A 11 4.90 -9.49 1.85
CA SER A 11 3.71 -9.96 1.15
C SER A 11 2.53 -9.79 2.10
N ALA A 12 1.46 -9.16 1.61
CA ALA A 12 0.26 -8.88 2.38
C ALA A 12 -0.94 -8.74 1.45
N ASP A 13 -2.09 -9.17 1.95
CA ASP A 13 -3.39 -8.92 1.33
C ASP A 13 -4.10 -7.81 2.08
N PHE A 14 -4.92 -7.02 1.40
CA PHE A 14 -5.69 -5.95 2.01
C PHE A 14 -7.16 -6.07 1.63
N GLU A 15 -8.03 -5.58 2.49
CA GLU A 15 -9.43 -5.35 2.16
C GLU A 15 -9.63 -3.84 2.13
N VAL A 16 -9.88 -3.31 0.94
CA VAL A 16 -10.21 -1.89 0.74
C VAL A 16 -11.55 -1.83 0.01
N PRO A 17 -12.62 -1.39 0.69
CA PRO A 17 -13.93 -1.36 0.06
C PRO A 17 -13.95 -0.25 -0.99
N LEU A 18 -14.03 -0.64 -2.26
CA LEU A 18 -14.27 0.33 -3.31
C LEU A 18 -15.76 0.62 -3.36
N THR A 19 -16.16 1.73 -2.76
CA THR A 19 -17.58 2.09 -2.61
C THR A 19 -18.20 2.39 -3.98
N ARG A 20 -19.53 2.30 -4.04
CA ARG A 20 -20.28 2.63 -5.26
C ARG A 20 -19.97 4.04 -5.78
N SER A 21 -19.80 5.00 -4.88
CA SER A 21 -19.45 6.39 -5.22
C SER A 21 -18.11 6.48 -5.97
N LEU A 22 -17.10 5.72 -5.53
CA LEU A 22 -15.79 5.68 -6.17
C LEU A 22 -15.82 4.91 -7.49
N GLU A 23 -16.59 3.83 -7.57
CA GLU A 23 -16.83 3.12 -8.83
C GLU A 23 -17.45 4.06 -9.89
N GLU A 24 -18.49 4.80 -9.52
CA GLU A 24 -19.13 5.75 -10.43
C GLU A 24 -18.16 6.86 -10.85
N ALA A 25 -17.33 7.35 -9.92
CA ALA A 25 -16.34 8.37 -10.20
C ALA A 25 -15.30 7.91 -11.23
N VAL A 26 -14.70 6.73 -11.02
CA VAL A 26 -13.67 6.21 -11.91
C VAL A 26 -14.21 5.94 -13.30
N ARG A 27 -15.44 5.40 -13.41
CA ARG A 27 -16.12 5.18 -14.69
C ARG A 27 -16.42 6.49 -15.44
N ARG A 28 -16.61 7.59 -14.71
CA ARG A 28 -16.76 8.95 -15.27
C ARG A 28 -15.42 9.64 -15.58
N GLY A 29 -14.31 8.92 -15.46
CA GLY A 29 -12.98 9.41 -15.83
C GLY A 29 -12.23 10.10 -14.68
N VAL A 30 -12.72 10.02 -13.43
CA VAL A 30 -11.99 10.52 -12.27
C VAL A 30 -10.95 9.49 -11.82
N PRO A 31 -9.64 9.71 -11.99
CA PRO A 31 -8.64 8.77 -11.53
C PRO A 31 -8.64 8.69 -9.99
N LEU A 32 -8.52 7.48 -9.47
CA LEU A 32 -8.38 7.21 -8.04
C LEU A 32 -6.92 6.87 -7.75
N TYR A 33 -6.36 7.49 -6.71
CA TYR A 33 -4.99 7.23 -6.27
C TYR A 33 -5.04 6.52 -4.94
N PHE A 34 -4.42 5.33 -4.87
CA PHE A 34 -4.28 4.58 -3.64
C PHE A 34 -2.81 4.55 -3.23
N VAL A 35 -2.55 4.62 -1.93
CA VAL A 35 -1.20 4.58 -1.37
C VAL A 35 -1.13 3.37 -0.45
N LEU A 36 -0.19 2.47 -0.75
CA LEU A 36 0.25 1.44 0.16
C LEU A 36 1.41 2.00 0.96
N GLU A 37 1.25 2.12 2.27
CA GLU A 37 2.22 2.74 3.18
C GLU A 37 2.77 1.66 4.10
N PHE A 38 4.08 1.61 4.25
CA PHE A 38 4.79 0.75 5.18
C PHE A 38 5.72 1.58 6.06
N GLU A 39 5.69 1.29 7.35
CA GLU A 39 6.58 1.87 8.35
C GLU A 39 7.18 0.76 9.21
N LEU A 40 8.47 0.91 9.52
CA LEU A 40 9.19 0.08 10.48
C LEU A 40 9.73 0.95 11.60
N ILE A 41 9.35 0.64 12.83
CA ILE A 41 9.69 1.38 14.03
C ILE A 41 10.48 0.47 14.97
N ARG A 42 11.48 1.04 15.64
CA ARG A 42 12.20 0.35 16.72
C ARG A 42 11.72 0.85 18.08
N PRO A 43 11.02 0.03 18.89
CA PRO A 43 10.57 0.45 20.22
C PRO A 43 11.79 0.60 21.16
N ARG A 44 12.05 1.80 21.66
CA ARG A 44 13.11 2.07 22.67
C ARG A 44 12.63 3.04 23.74
N TRP A 45 12.81 2.64 25.00
CA TRP A 45 12.08 3.17 26.16
C TRP A 45 12.39 4.60 26.64
N TRP A 46 13.42 5.33 26.14
CA TRP A 46 13.76 6.60 26.82
C TRP A 46 14.20 7.83 26.01
N TRP A 47 13.99 7.95 24.68
CA TRP A 47 14.02 9.29 24.03
C TRP A 47 13.63 9.38 22.52
N PHE A 48 12.88 8.45 21.90
CA PHE A 48 12.08 8.61 20.66
C PHE A 48 11.91 7.26 19.96
N ASP A 49 10.75 7.03 19.35
CA ASP A 49 10.59 5.99 18.33
C ASP A 49 11.47 6.35 17.12
N ALA A 50 12.48 5.53 16.85
CA ALA A 50 13.31 5.73 15.67
C ALA A 50 12.63 5.05 14.48
N GLN A 51 12.02 5.82 13.59
CA GLN A 51 11.57 5.35 12.29
C GLN A 51 12.77 4.80 11.51
N VAL A 52 12.81 3.48 11.35
CA VAL A 52 13.92 2.74 10.74
C VAL A 52 13.82 2.77 9.23
N ALA A 53 12.60 2.62 8.73
CA ALA A 53 12.27 2.63 7.32
C ALA A 53 10.83 3.09 7.10
N GLU A 54 10.63 3.80 5.99
CA GLU A 54 9.33 4.13 5.43
C GLU A 54 9.38 3.88 3.92
N ARG A 55 8.33 3.26 3.40
CA ARG A 55 8.17 2.97 1.98
C ARG A 55 6.72 3.14 1.57
N SER A 56 6.51 3.57 0.34
CA SER A 56 5.18 3.64 -0.24
C SER A 56 5.15 3.22 -1.70
N ILE A 57 4.00 2.70 -2.12
CA ILE A 57 3.65 2.50 -3.54
C ILE A 57 2.41 3.34 -3.81
N VAL A 58 2.43 4.09 -4.91
CA VAL A 58 1.26 4.83 -5.38
C VAL A 58 0.65 4.10 -6.57
N TYR A 59 -0.58 3.64 -6.39
CA TYR A 59 -1.40 3.06 -7.45
C TYR A 59 -2.30 4.14 -8.04
N ARG A 60 -2.35 4.20 -9.37
CA ARG A 60 -3.33 4.99 -10.12
C ARG A 60 -4.32 4.06 -10.79
N LEU A 61 -5.58 4.13 -10.38
CA LEU A 61 -6.69 3.41 -10.98
C LEU A 61 -7.51 4.38 -11.83
N GLY A 62 -7.65 4.07 -13.12
CA GLY A 62 -8.46 4.86 -14.05
C GLY A 62 -9.32 3.98 -14.95
N TYR A 63 -10.18 4.62 -15.73
CA TYR A 63 -11.02 3.94 -16.72
C TYR A 63 -10.80 4.55 -18.10
N HIS A 64 -10.62 3.71 -19.11
CA HIS A 64 -10.47 4.12 -20.49
C HIS A 64 -11.78 3.85 -21.24
N ALA A 65 -12.57 4.91 -21.49
CA ALA A 65 -13.94 4.78 -21.98
C ALA A 65 -14.06 4.13 -23.37
N LEU A 66 -13.07 4.35 -24.27
CA LEU A 66 -13.09 3.80 -25.62
C LEU A 66 -12.91 2.27 -25.62
N THR A 67 -11.97 1.77 -24.81
CA THR A 67 -11.69 0.32 -24.71
C THR A 67 -12.50 -0.36 -23.62
N ARG A 68 -13.21 0.43 -22.79
CA ARG A 68 -14.01 -0.01 -21.64
C ARG A 68 -13.21 -0.83 -20.63
N GLN A 69 -11.95 -0.46 -20.44
CA GLN A 69 -11.03 -1.15 -19.54
C GLN A 69 -10.67 -0.29 -18.34
N PHE A 70 -10.54 -0.92 -17.19
CA PHE A 70 -9.87 -0.35 -16.04
C PHE A 70 -8.37 -0.45 -16.24
N ARG A 71 -7.64 0.55 -15.77
CA ARG A 71 -6.19 0.61 -15.85
C ARG A 71 -5.61 0.87 -14.48
N LEU A 72 -4.78 -0.05 -14.00
CA LEU A 72 -3.98 0.10 -12.79
C LEU A 72 -2.53 0.37 -13.18
N SER A 73 -1.96 1.46 -12.69
CA SER A 73 -0.57 1.84 -12.94
C SER A 73 0.17 2.09 -11.62
N PHE A 74 1.39 1.58 -11.49
CA PHE A 74 2.29 1.79 -10.35
C PHE A 74 3.73 1.49 -10.77
N ASP A 75 4.72 2.21 -10.26
CA ASP A 75 6.16 1.98 -10.51
C ASP A 75 6.54 1.74 -11.99
N GLY A 76 5.94 2.52 -12.91
CA GLY A 76 6.17 2.39 -14.36
C GLY A 76 5.50 1.18 -15.02
N LEU A 77 4.88 0.29 -14.24
CA LEU A 77 4.04 -0.80 -14.73
C LEU A 77 2.61 -0.31 -14.96
N THR A 78 1.94 -0.91 -15.93
CA THR A 78 0.53 -0.67 -16.23
C THR A 78 -0.14 -1.97 -16.64
N GLN A 79 -1.26 -2.27 -16.02
CA GLN A 79 -2.09 -3.43 -16.30
C GLN A 79 -3.51 -2.98 -16.61
N ASN A 80 -4.15 -3.61 -17.60
CA ASN A 80 -5.54 -3.34 -17.95
C ASN A 80 -6.41 -4.52 -17.49
N PHE A 81 -7.63 -4.21 -17.05
CA PHE A 81 -8.59 -5.16 -16.51
C PHE A 81 -9.97 -4.91 -17.12
N GLU A 82 -10.74 -5.97 -17.29
CA GLU A 82 -12.13 -5.88 -17.79
C GLU A 82 -13.10 -5.46 -16.67
N SER A 83 -12.74 -5.73 -15.42
CA SER A 83 -13.56 -5.40 -14.26
C SER A 83 -12.79 -4.60 -13.20
N LEU A 84 -13.54 -3.78 -12.46
CA LEU A 84 -13.01 -2.99 -11.35
C LEU A 84 -12.59 -3.87 -10.18
N ASP A 85 -13.34 -4.95 -9.94
CA ASP A 85 -13.04 -5.94 -8.90
C ASP A 85 -11.68 -6.60 -9.13
N GLU A 86 -11.38 -7.01 -10.37
CA GLU A 86 -10.09 -7.62 -10.72
C GLU A 86 -8.92 -6.64 -10.54
N ALA A 87 -9.08 -5.39 -10.97
CA ALA A 87 -8.09 -4.34 -10.75
C ALA A 87 -7.85 -4.10 -9.25
N THR A 88 -8.93 -4.07 -8.46
CA THR A 88 -8.87 -3.84 -7.01
C THR A 88 -8.23 -5.00 -6.27
N ARG A 89 -8.56 -6.25 -6.62
CA ARG A 89 -7.93 -7.45 -6.03
C ARG A 89 -6.44 -7.51 -6.33
N THR A 90 -6.04 -7.18 -7.57
CA THR A 90 -4.62 -7.09 -7.95
C THR A 90 -3.89 -6.05 -7.10
N MET A 91 -4.46 -4.85 -6.95
CA MET A 91 -3.90 -3.79 -6.11
C MET A 91 -3.82 -4.17 -4.63
N ALA A 92 -4.82 -4.90 -4.13
CA ALA A 92 -4.93 -5.30 -2.74
C ALA A 92 -4.07 -6.53 -2.38
N SER A 93 -3.50 -7.23 -3.38
CA SER A 93 -2.64 -8.39 -3.18
C SER A 93 -1.19 -8.03 -3.48
N VAL A 94 -0.46 -7.62 -2.44
CA VAL A 94 0.95 -7.23 -2.55
C VAL A 94 1.84 -8.44 -2.32
N ARG A 95 2.80 -8.67 -3.22
CA ARG A 95 3.74 -9.80 -3.15
C ARG A 95 5.17 -9.30 -3.33
N THR A 96 6.08 -9.82 -2.51
CA THR A 96 7.54 -9.63 -2.69
C THR A 96 7.96 -8.15 -2.73
N TRP A 97 7.28 -7.28 -1.98
CA TRP A 97 7.59 -5.85 -1.95
C TRP A 97 8.82 -5.58 -1.09
N ARG A 98 9.87 -4.99 -1.68
CA ARG A 98 11.10 -4.61 -0.96
C ARG A 98 10.82 -3.41 -0.04
N VAL A 99 10.75 -3.69 1.25
CA VAL A 99 10.37 -2.69 2.26
C VAL A 99 11.54 -2.15 3.07
N VAL A 100 12.59 -2.97 3.29
CA VAL A 100 13.72 -2.60 4.17
C VAL A 100 15.01 -3.21 3.64
N ASP A 101 16.09 -2.44 3.63
CA ASP A 101 17.45 -2.95 3.35
C ASP A 101 17.97 -3.74 4.56
N VAL A 102 18.64 -4.87 4.34
CA VAL A 102 19.18 -5.71 5.42
C VAL A 102 20.13 -4.93 6.33
N ALA A 103 20.90 -3.97 5.81
CA ALA A 103 21.82 -3.15 6.59
C ALA A 103 21.13 -2.17 7.56
N ARG A 104 19.82 -1.91 7.38
CA ARG A 104 19.04 -1.00 8.23
C ARG A 104 18.54 -1.65 9.51
N VAL A 105 18.63 -2.97 9.64
CA VAL A 105 18.06 -3.72 10.77
C VAL A 105 19.12 -4.60 11.43
N SER A 106 19.02 -4.73 12.75
CA SER A 106 19.97 -5.48 13.56
C SER A 106 19.36 -6.83 13.96
N ALA A 107 20.12 -7.89 13.77
CA ALA A 107 19.68 -9.23 14.13
C ALA A 107 19.28 -9.36 15.61
N GLY A 108 18.23 -10.13 15.87
CA GLY A 108 17.70 -10.35 17.22
C GLY A 108 17.08 -9.11 17.87
N THR A 109 17.07 -7.96 17.17
CA THR A 109 16.34 -6.77 17.63
C THR A 109 14.88 -6.88 17.17
N GLU A 110 13.95 -6.64 18.08
CA GLU A 110 12.53 -6.56 17.76
C GLU A 110 12.17 -5.20 17.17
N TYR A 111 11.36 -5.21 16.12
CA TYR A 111 10.81 -4.05 15.46
C TYR A 111 9.29 -4.18 15.32
N GLU A 112 8.59 -3.05 15.34
CA GLU A 112 7.18 -2.95 15.02
C GLU A 112 7.01 -2.51 13.57
N ALA A 113 6.34 -3.33 12.77
CA ALA A 113 6.00 -3.00 11.40
C ALA A 113 4.51 -2.72 11.29
N GLN A 114 4.16 -1.70 10.51
CA GLN A 114 2.78 -1.42 10.15
C GLN A 114 2.64 -1.15 8.66
N VAL A 115 1.55 -1.66 8.08
CA VAL A 115 1.23 -1.48 6.66
C VAL A 115 -0.25 -1.22 6.46
N ARG A 116 -0.58 -0.33 5.53
CA ARG A 116 -1.96 0.02 5.19
C ARG A 116 -2.10 0.39 3.72
N LEU A 117 -3.24 0.06 3.13
CA LEU A 117 -3.64 0.55 1.81
C LEU A 117 -4.80 1.55 1.99
N ARG A 118 -4.68 2.75 1.43
CA ARG A 118 -5.70 3.80 1.56
C ARG A 118 -5.90 4.56 0.26
N LEU A 119 -7.08 5.15 0.08
CA LEU A 119 -7.26 6.19 -0.92
C LEU A 119 -6.52 7.47 -0.49
N ASP A 120 -5.82 8.11 -1.42
CA ASP A 120 -5.31 9.46 -1.25
C ASP A 120 -6.37 10.47 -1.67
N THR A 121 -7.18 10.87 -0.71
CA THR A 121 -8.26 11.85 -0.91
C THR A 121 -7.75 13.22 -1.34
N SER A 122 -6.48 13.55 -1.08
CA SER A 122 -5.87 14.81 -1.52
C SER A 122 -5.73 14.89 -3.05
N GLN A 123 -5.70 13.75 -3.75
CA GLN A 123 -5.63 13.64 -5.20
C GLN A 123 -6.99 13.67 -5.89
N LEU A 124 -8.09 13.57 -5.12
CA LEU A 124 -9.42 13.70 -5.70
C LEU A 124 -9.64 15.16 -6.16
N PRO A 125 -10.45 15.39 -7.21
CA PRO A 125 -10.89 16.74 -7.55
C PRO A 125 -11.52 17.46 -6.36
N LYS A 126 -11.30 18.77 -6.23
CA LYS A 126 -11.74 19.60 -5.09
C LYS A 126 -13.19 19.35 -4.63
N PRO A 127 -14.19 19.22 -5.53
CA PRO A 127 -15.56 18.90 -5.11
C PRO A 127 -15.69 17.59 -4.33
N PHE A 128 -14.91 16.57 -4.69
CA PHE A 128 -14.92 15.27 -4.00
C PHE A 128 -14.12 15.28 -2.70
N GLN A 129 -13.12 16.16 -2.55
CA GLN A 129 -12.39 16.33 -1.28
C GLN A 129 -13.33 16.78 -0.15
N ILE A 130 -14.30 17.66 -0.45
CA ILE A 130 -15.30 18.11 0.53
C ILE A 130 -16.17 16.94 0.98
N ASN A 131 -16.56 16.07 0.05
CA ASN A 131 -17.36 14.87 0.35
C ASN A 131 -16.59 13.86 1.19
N ALA A 132 -15.26 13.73 1.03
CA ALA A 132 -14.44 12.81 1.83
C ALA A 132 -14.39 13.17 3.33
N ILE A 133 -14.68 14.43 3.69
CA ILE A 133 -14.74 14.88 5.09
C ILE A 133 -16.04 14.40 5.76
N THR A 134 -17.15 14.39 5.02
CA THR A 134 -18.49 14.14 5.55
C THR A 134 -19.05 12.76 5.22
N ASN A 135 -18.50 12.09 4.19
CA ASN A 135 -18.95 10.80 3.69
C ASN A 135 -17.78 9.80 3.60
N ARG A 136 -17.87 8.73 4.40
CA ARG A 136 -16.88 7.63 4.42
C ARG A 136 -16.73 6.92 3.08
N ASP A 137 -17.74 7.01 2.20
CA ASP A 137 -17.67 6.42 0.86
C ASP A 137 -16.49 6.94 0.03
N TRP A 138 -16.08 8.18 0.28
CA TRP A 138 -14.99 8.85 -0.44
C TRP A 138 -13.64 8.75 0.28
N ASN A 139 -13.55 7.96 1.35
CA ASN A 139 -12.32 7.77 2.12
C ASN A 139 -12.13 6.31 2.57
N PRO A 140 -12.14 5.33 1.66
CA PRO A 140 -11.84 3.96 2.03
C PRO A 140 -10.37 3.81 2.39
N GLN A 141 -10.13 3.09 3.47
CA GLN A 141 -8.82 2.68 3.94
C GLN A 141 -8.95 1.28 4.53
N SER A 142 -7.92 0.46 4.37
CA SER A 142 -7.83 -0.77 5.15
C SER A 142 -7.55 -0.42 6.61
N GLU A 143 -7.81 -1.36 7.51
CA GLU A 143 -7.21 -1.30 8.85
C GLU A 143 -5.68 -1.38 8.73
N TRP A 144 -4.98 -0.83 9.73
CA TRP A 144 -3.54 -1.03 9.86
C TRP A 144 -3.26 -2.50 10.15
N LYS A 145 -2.46 -3.15 9.31
CA LYS A 145 -1.91 -4.46 9.64
C LYS A 145 -0.60 -4.25 10.38
N ARG A 146 -0.59 -4.62 11.66
CA ARG A 146 0.58 -4.52 12.54
C ARG A 146 1.16 -5.90 12.81
N PHE A 147 2.48 -6.00 12.78
CA PHE A 147 3.16 -7.23 13.11
C PHE A 147 4.56 -6.95 13.64
N THR A 148 5.03 -7.85 14.50
CA THR A 148 6.38 -7.82 15.03
C THR A 148 7.34 -8.43 14.02
N PHE A 149 8.48 -7.77 13.82
CA PHE A 149 9.54 -8.22 12.93
C PHE A 149 10.86 -8.31 13.70
N THR A 150 11.40 -9.54 13.79
CA THR A 150 12.71 -9.80 14.41
C THR A 150 13.61 -10.47 13.39
N PRO A 151 14.50 -9.72 12.70
CA PRO A 151 15.39 -10.28 11.71
C PRO A 151 16.29 -11.35 12.34
N GLN A 152 16.27 -12.54 11.74
CA GLN A 152 17.25 -13.59 12.00
C GLN A 152 18.38 -13.40 10.99
N ILE A 153 19.65 -13.49 11.42
CA ILE A 153 20.78 -13.52 10.49
C ILE A 153 20.58 -14.75 9.59
N PRO A 154 20.73 -14.66 8.25
CA PRO A 154 20.85 -15.85 7.44
C PRO A 154 22.06 -16.63 7.96
N ARG A 155 21.88 -17.89 8.35
CA ARG A 155 23.03 -18.79 8.54
C ARG A 155 23.74 -18.84 7.19
N ASN A 156 24.87 -18.14 7.05
CA ASN A 156 25.81 -18.37 5.97
C ASN A 156 26.33 -19.81 6.15
N GLY A 157 25.65 -20.76 5.51
CA GLY A 157 26.23 -22.05 5.18
C GLY A 157 27.37 -21.81 4.21
N ARG A 158 28.56 -22.26 4.60
CA ARG A 158 29.78 -22.24 3.80
C ARG A 158 29.58 -22.85 2.42
#